data_AF-A0A9X4ECA4-F1
#
_entry.id   AF-A0A9X4ECA4-F1
#
_cell.length_a   1.000
_cell.length_b   1.000
_cell.length_c   1.000
_cell.angle_alpha   90.00
_cell.angle_beta   90.00
_cell.angle_gamma   90.00
#
_symmetry.space_group_name_H-M   'P 1'
#
loop_
_entity.id
_entity.type
_entity.pdbx_description
1 polymer ?
#
loop_
_entity_poly.entity_id
_entity_poly.type
_entity_poly.pdbx_seq_one_letter_code
_entity_poly.pdbx_strand_id
1 'polypeptide(L)'
;MRRADRLFQIIQILRRTRFPLTADALAAELETSKRTVYRDVADLMAQRVPIRGEAGIGYVLEDGYDLPPLMLTPDEIEAAVLGAQWVAERGDPALARAAQDLIAKIAATVPDRLRPYVLEPAVRVPMALPGQNPRETPAHALDLARTRAWIHAGRKIALRYTDEGGRDSRRVIWPVTIAYFHTARLLAGWCELRQDFRHFRTDRVVAADFLDERYPEQPIALRGRWLKQLKRRRQEELGFARDN
;
A
#
# COMPACT_ATOMS: atom_id res chain seq x y z
N MET A 1 27.19 10.31 -7.79
CA MET A 1 25.73 10.40 -7.92
C MET A 1 25.09 9.01 -8.01
N ARG A 2 23.97 8.75 -7.30
CA ARG A 2 23.25 7.46 -7.41
C ARG A 2 22.57 7.37 -8.78
N ARG A 3 22.35 6.15 -9.29
CA ARG A 3 21.78 5.94 -10.63
C ARG A 3 20.39 6.56 -10.77
N ALA A 4 19.53 6.39 -9.77
CA ALA A 4 18.17 6.96 -9.79
C ALA A 4 18.17 8.49 -9.93
N ASP A 5 19.02 9.18 -9.16
CA ASP A 5 19.17 10.64 -9.22
C ASP A 5 19.62 11.09 -10.62
N ARG A 6 20.55 10.34 -11.24
CA ARG A 6 21.06 10.64 -12.59
C ARG A 6 19.99 10.44 -13.67
N LEU A 7 19.20 9.36 -13.60
CA LEU A 7 18.09 9.13 -14.53
C LEU A 7 17.06 10.25 -14.46
N PHE A 8 16.72 10.69 -13.24
CA PHE A 8 15.82 11.81 -13.04
C PHE A 8 16.40 13.11 -13.62
N GLN A 9 17.68 13.41 -13.37
CA GLN A 9 18.30 14.61 -13.91
C GLN A 9 18.37 14.62 -15.45
N ILE A 10 18.63 13.49 -16.10
CA ILE A 10 18.57 13.38 -17.58
C ILE A 10 17.21 13.87 -18.08
N ILE A 11 16.12 13.40 -17.46
CA ILE A 11 14.76 13.82 -17.85
C ILE A 11 14.56 15.32 -17.62
N GLN A 12 15.03 15.88 -16.51
CA GLN A 12 14.90 17.32 -16.24
C GLN A 12 15.68 18.20 -17.23
N ILE A 13 16.88 17.78 -17.60
CA ILE A 13 17.71 18.47 -18.59
C ILE A 13 17.06 18.45 -19.97
N LEU A 14 16.52 17.30 -20.38
CA LEU A 14 15.79 17.18 -21.65
C LEU A 14 14.47 17.95 -21.63
N ARG A 15 13.77 18.01 -20.49
CA ARG A 15 12.51 18.75 -20.32
C ARG A 15 12.68 20.26 -20.49
N ARG A 16 13.72 20.84 -19.88
CA ARG A 16 13.95 22.30 -19.97
C ARG A 16 14.48 22.74 -21.34
N THR A 17 14.88 21.79 -22.19
CA THR A 17 15.54 22.07 -23.47
C THR A 17 14.63 21.70 -24.62
N ARG A 18 14.21 22.69 -25.41
CA ARG A 18 13.29 22.49 -26.55
C ARG A 18 13.97 21.95 -27.82
N PHE A 19 15.28 21.69 -27.78
CA PHE A 19 16.09 21.23 -28.90
C PHE A 19 16.86 19.96 -28.52
N PRO A 20 17.24 19.12 -29.50
CA PRO A 20 18.04 17.92 -29.24
C PRO A 20 19.36 18.24 -28.53
N LEU A 21 19.62 17.55 -27.42
CA LEU A 21 20.87 17.64 -26.64
C LEU A 21 21.78 16.46 -26.92
N THR A 22 23.04 16.73 -27.25
CA THR A 22 24.02 15.67 -27.48
C THR A 22 24.34 14.91 -26.20
N ALA A 23 24.78 13.66 -26.34
CA ALA A 23 25.29 12.88 -25.21
C ALA A 23 26.45 13.58 -24.49
N ASP A 24 27.20 14.42 -25.20
CA ASP A 24 28.34 15.20 -24.69
C ASP A 24 27.88 16.31 -23.76
N ALA A 25 26.84 17.04 -24.16
CA ALA A 25 26.25 18.10 -23.35
C ALA A 25 25.63 17.52 -22.07
N LEU A 26 24.89 16.42 -22.19
CA LEU A 26 24.35 15.68 -21.05
C LEU A 26 25.46 15.17 -20.12
N ALA A 27 26.55 14.65 -20.69
CA ALA A 27 27.68 14.12 -19.92
C ALA A 27 28.42 15.23 -19.15
N ALA A 28 28.63 16.38 -19.80
CA ALA A 28 29.26 17.54 -19.18
C ALA A 28 28.41 18.08 -18.02
N GLU A 29 27.10 18.21 -18.21
CA GLU A 29 26.21 18.73 -17.16
C GLU A 29 26.04 17.76 -15.98
N LEU A 30 25.99 16.46 -16.26
CA LEU A 30 25.83 15.42 -15.23
C LEU A 30 27.15 14.99 -14.58
N GLU A 31 28.27 15.62 -14.96
CA GLU A 31 29.63 15.27 -14.55
C GLU A 31 29.91 13.77 -14.69
N THR A 32 29.56 13.21 -15.84
CA THR A 32 29.65 11.78 -16.12
C THR A 32 30.23 11.48 -17.50
N SER A 33 30.34 10.21 -17.87
CA SER A 33 30.85 9.82 -19.20
C SER A 33 29.74 9.70 -20.23
N LYS A 34 30.06 9.98 -21.50
CA LYS A 34 29.16 9.75 -22.65
C LYS A 34 28.59 8.31 -22.66
N ARG A 35 29.43 7.32 -22.36
CA ARG A 35 29.02 5.90 -22.25
C ARG A 35 27.94 5.70 -21.18
N THR A 36 28.02 6.43 -20.07
CA THR A 36 27.00 6.38 -19.01
C THR A 36 25.71 7.02 -19.46
N VAL A 37 25.77 8.17 -20.15
CA VAL A 37 24.58 8.81 -20.74
C VAL A 37 23.90 7.90 -21.76
N TYR A 38 24.65 7.29 -22.68
CA TYR A 38 24.10 6.35 -23.67
C TYR A 38 23.33 5.21 -23.03
N ARG A 39 23.93 4.56 -22.02
CA ARG A 39 23.28 3.47 -21.30
C ARG A 39 22.02 3.95 -20.60
N ASP A 40 22.12 5.06 -19.87
CA ASP A 40 21.03 5.56 -19.04
C ASP A 40 19.85 6.09 -19.87
N VAL A 41 20.12 6.72 -21.03
CA VAL A 41 19.07 7.11 -21.99
C VAL A 41 18.42 5.87 -22.63
N ALA A 42 19.21 4.85 -22.97
CA ALA A 42 18.66 3.59 -23.47
C ALA A 42 17.75 2.91 -22.43
N ASP A 43 18.12 2.94 -21.15
CA ASP A 43 17.27 2.42 -20.07
C ASP A 43 15.97 3.21 -19.93
N LEU A 44 16.01 4.54 -20.06
CA LEU A 44 14.84 5.41 -20.03
C LEU A 44 13.90 5.13 -21.21
N MET A 45 14.44 4.97 -22.41
CA MET A 45 13.67 4.58 -23.61
C MET A 45 13.05 3.18 -23.44
N ALA A 46 13.79 2.22 -22.87
CA ALA A 46 13.26 0.89 -22.55
C ALA A 46 12.13 0.94 -21.50
N GLN A 47 12.15 1.92 -20.60
CA GLN A 47 11.08 2.24 -19.65
C GLN A 47 9.94 3.09 -20.26
N ARG A 48 9.92 3.25 -21.58
CA ARG A 48 8.90 4.01 -22.32
C ARG A 48 8.86 5.50 -21.98
N VAL A 49 9.96 6.07 -21.49
CA VAL A 49 10.11 7.53 -21.49
C VAL A 49 10.22 7.97 -22.95
N PRO A 50 9.39 8.92 -23.43
CA PRO A 50 9.31 9.31 -24.83
C PRO A 50 10.47 10.24 -25.20
N ILE A 51 11.69 9.68 -25.17
CA ILE A 51 12.90 10.34 -25.64
C ILE A 51 13.10 9.93 -27.10
N ARG A 52 13.13 10.92 -28.00
CA ARG A 52 13.60 10.73 -29.38
C ARG A 52 15.06 11.12 -29.47
N GLY A 53 15.83 10.36 -30.24
CA GLY A 53 17.22 10.71 -30.47
C GLY A 53 18.10 9.51 -30.71
N GLU A 54 19.25 9.77 -31.33
CA GLU A 54 20.21 8.76 -31.73
C GLU A 54 21.64 9.26 -31.43
N ALA A 55 22.57 8.32 -31.36
CA ALA A 55 23.98 8.67 -31.17
C ALA A 55 24.46 9.61 -32.28
N GLY A 56 25.05 10.74 -31.88
CA GLY A 56 25.54 11.77 -32.82
C GLY A 56 24.51 12.81 -33.25
N ILE A 57 23.20 12.56 -33.09
CA ILE A 57 22.12 13.53 -33.39
C ILE A 57 21.68 14.26 -32.12
N GLY A 58 21.69 13.57 -30.98
CA GLY A 58 21.24 14.09 -29.68
C GLY A 58 19.82 13.63 -29.32
N TYR A 59 19.38 13.99 -28.13
CA TYR A 59 18.17 13.51 -27.48
C TYR A 59 17.22 14.65 -27.19
N VAL A 60 15.93 14.44 -27.42
CA VAL A 60 14.85 15.37 -27.07
C VAL A 60 13.73 14.59 -26.41
N LEU A 61 13.11 15.19 -25.41
CA LEU A 61 11.91 14.66 -24.80
C LEU A 61 10.69 15.13 -25.60
N GLU A 62 9.79 14.22 -25.98
CA GLU A 62 8.56 14.61 -26.69
C GLU A 62 7.68 15.53 -25.82
N ASP A 63 7.02 16.48 -26.48
CA ASP A 63 6.07 17.40 -25.84
C ASP A 63 4.90 16.63 -25.20
N GLY A 64 4.38 17.15 -24.08
CA GLY A 64 3.29 16.50 -23.33
C GLY A 64 3.73 15.37 -22.41
N TYR A 65 5.05 15.09 -22.29
CA TYR A 65 5.59 14.30 -21.19
C TYR A 65 5.65 15.13 -19.91
N ASP A 66 4.51 15.37 -19.29
CA ASP A 66 4.48 15.88 -17.92
C ASP A 66 4.85 14.75 -16.97
N LEU A 67 5.80 15.01 -16.06
CA LEU A 67 6.04 14.15 -14.92
C LEU A 67 5.18 14.65 -13.77
N PRO A 68 4.04 14.02 -13.47
CA PRO A 68 3.71 13.75 -12.09
C PRO A 68 4.41 12.47 -11.62
N PRO A 69 4.61 12.28 -10.30
CA PRO A 69 5.47 11.22 -9.75
C PRO A 69 4.93 9.79 -9.91
N LEU A 70 3.85 9.55 -10.66
CA LEU A 70 3.23 8.24 -10.87
C LEU A 70 2.80 8.09 -12.33
N MET A 71 3.55 7.29 -13.09
CA MET A 71 3.12 6.80 -14.40
C MET A 71 2.10 5.69 -14.19
N LEU A 72 0.81 6.03 -14.12
CA LEU A 72 -0.29 5.07 -14.04
C LEU A 72 -0.94 4.91 -15.41
N THR A 73 -1.08 3.67 -15.84
CA THR A 73 -1.95 3.27 -16.94
C THR A 73 -3.43 3.42 -16.55
N PRO A 74 -4.37 3.47 -17.52
CA PRO A 74 -5.79 3.48 -17.23
C PRO A 74 -6.23 2.35 -16.27
N ASP A 75 -5.73 1.12 -16.50
CA ASP A 75 -6.05 -0.04 -15.65
C ASP A 75 -5.51 0.11 -14.22
N GLU A 76 -4.31 0.68 -14.06
CA GLU A 76 -3.75 0.96 -12.73
C GLU A 76 -4.52 2.05 -11.99
N ILE A 77 -5.04 3.05 -12.72
CA ILE A 77 -5.92 4.08 -12.16
C ILE A 77 -7.23 3.44 -11.70
N GLU A 78 -7.88 2.64 -12.54
CA GLU A 78 -9.11 1.95 -12.17
C GLU A 78 -8.92 1.03 -10.97
N ALA A 79 -7.82 0.26 -10.94
CA ALA A 79 -7.49 -0.61 -9.82
C ALA A 79 -7.26 0.18 -8.52
N ALA A 80 -6.51 1.30 -8.60
CA ALA A 80 -6.25 2.16 -7.46
C ALA A 80 -7.53 2.81 -6.92
N VAL A 81 -8.38 3.32 -7.81
CA VAL A 81 -9.65 3.96 -7.46
C VAL A 81 -10.62 2.94 -6.88
N LEU A 82 -10.75 1.76 -7.47
CA LEU A 82 -11.59 0.67 -6.94
C LEU A 82 -11.14 0.24 -5.54
N GLY A 83 -9.83 0.05 -5.35
CA GLY A 83 -9.26 -0.28 -4.05
C GLY A 83 -9.46 0.82 -3.01
N ALA A 84 -9.25 2.08 -3.39
CA ALA A 84 -9.48 3.23 -2.52
C ALA A 84 -10.96 3.36 -2.16
N GLN A 85 -11.89 3.19 -3.09
CA GLN A 85 -13.33 3.15 -2.80
C GLN A 85 -13.67 2.04 -1.79
N TRP A 86 -13.06 0.85 -1.93
CA TRP A 86 -13.28 -0.25 -0.99
C TRP A 86 -12.85 0.11 0.44
N VAL A 87 -11.67 0.75 0.58
CA VAL A 87 -11.17 1.26 1.87
C VAL A 87 -12.02 2.43 2.36
N ALA A 88 -12.45 3.31 1.46
CA ALA A 88 -13.34 4.43 1.73
C ALA A 88 -14.75 4.00 2.11
N GLU A 89 -15.10 2.72 2.03
CA GLU A 89 -16.33 2.16 2.59
C GLU A 89 -16.08 1.34 3.88
N ARG A 90 -15.00 0.55 3.93
CA ARG A 90 -14.81 -0.48 4.97
C ARG A 90 -13.70 -0.19 5.98
N GLY A 91 -12.80 0.73 5.66
CA GLY A 91 -11.72 1.16 6.53
C GLY A 91 -12.23 1.88 7.78
N ASP A 92 -11.39 1.94 8.81
CA ASP A 92 -11.62 2.86 9.93
C ASP A 92 -11.64 4.32 9.47
N PRO A 93 -12.19 5.26 10.27
CA PRO A 93 -12.36 6.65 9.85
C PRO A 93 -11.08 7.34 9.35
N ALA A 94 -9.89 6.96 9.83
CA ALA A 94 -8.64 7.53 9.34
C ALA A 94 -8.30 6.99 7.93
N LEU A 95 -8.39 5.68 7.70
CA LEU A 95 -8.17 5.10 6.38
C LEU A 95 -9.23 5.51 5.36
N ALA A 96 -10.48 5.67 5.81
CA ALA A 96 -11.57 6.15 4.98
C ALA A 96 -11.26 7.52 4.36
N ARG A 97 -10.86 8.47 5.20
CA ARG A 97 -10.46 9.82 4.78
C ARG A 97 -9.20 9.77 3.90
N ALA A 98 -8.19 9.01 4.30
CA ALA A 98 -6.97 8.85 3.51
C ALA A 98 -7.24 8.28 2.11
N ALA A 99 -8.23 7.40 1.97
CA ALA A 99 -8.63 6.84 0.67
C ALA A 99 -9.36 7.87 -0.20
N GLN A 100 -10.23 8.70 0.37
CA GLN A 100 -10.85 9.83 -0.33
C GLN A 100 -9.80 10.84 -0.79
N ASP A 101 -8.86 11.19 0.09
CA ASP A 101 -7.74 12.08 -0.23
C ASP A 101 -6.85 11.51 -1.34
N LEU A 102 -6.63 10.19 -1.34
CA LEU A 102 -5.87 9.51 -2.39
C LEU A 102 -6.55 9.65 -3.74
N ILE A 103 -7.86 9.41 -3.83
CA ILE A 103 -8.64 9.58 -5.06
C ILE A 103 -8.55 11.03 -5.55
N ALA A 104 -8.74 12.00 -4.65
CA ALA A 104 -8.64 13.42 -4.98
C ALA A 104 -7.25 13.81 -5.51
N LYS A 105 -6.18 13.29 -4.91
CA LYS A 105 -4.80 13.51 -5.36
C LYS A 105 -4.55 12.89 -6.73
N ILE A 106 -5.03 11.67 -6.97
CA ILE A 106 -4.92 11.03 -8.30
C ILE A 106 -5.65 11.89 -9.33
N ALA A 107 -6.90 12.29 -9.07
CA ALA A 107 -7.69 13.14 -9.97
C ALA A 107 -7.00 14.47 -10.31
N ALA A 108 -6.35 15.10 -9.32
CA ALA A 108 -5.63 16.36 -9.49
C ALA A 108 -4.32 16.23 -10.27
N THR A 109 -3.77 15.02 -10.36
CA THR A 109 -2.39 14.78 -10.84
C THR A 109 -2.35 14.09 -12.19
N VAL A 110 -3.41 13.35 -12.57
CA VAL A 110 -3.48 12.66 -13.87
C VAL A 110 -3.77 13.64 -15.02
N PRO A 111 -3.22 13.39 -16.24
CA PRO A 111 -3.58 14.14 -17.44
C PRO A 111 -5.10 14.16 -17.71
N ASP A 112 -5.60 15.21 -18.36
CA ASP A 112 -7.03 15.39 -18.66
C ASP A 112 -7.67 14.17 -19.32
N ARG A 113 -6.97 13.53 -20.26
CA ARG A 113 -7.42 12.31 -20.96
C ARG A 113 -7.67 11.12 -20.03
N LEU A 114 -7.04 11.09 -18.85
CA LEU A 114 -7.14 10.01 -17.88
C LEU A 114 -8.12 10.32 -16.73
N ARG A 115 -8.62 11.56 -16.61
CA ARG A 115 -9.60 11.94 -15.56
C ARG A 115 -10.88 11.09 -15.56
N PRO A 116 -11.45 10.67 -16.71
CA PRO A 116 -12.65 9.82 -16.70
C PRO A 116 -12.46 8.51 -15.92
N TYR A 117 -11.29 7.89 -16.00
CA TYR A 117 -10.97 6.66 -15.26
C TYR A 117 -10.91 6.87 -13.73
N VAL A 118 -10.87 8.12 -13.25
CA VAL A 118 -10.90 8.46 -11.83
C VAL A 118 -12.29 8.89 -11.37
N LEU A 119 -12.94 9.77 -12.12
CA LEU A 119 -14.20 10.41 -11.75
C LEU A 119 -15.41 9.53 -12.07
N GLU A 120 -15.33 8.79 -13.17
CA GLU A 120 -16.39 7.92 -13.69
C GLU A 120 -15.85 6.52 -13.98
N PRO A 121 -15.25 5.83 -12.99
CA PRO A 121 -14.69 4.52 -13.22
C PRO A 121 -15.78 3.53 -13.62
N ALA A 122 -15.47 2.66 -14.60
CA ALA A 122 -16.37 1.61 -15.06
C ALA A 122 -16.64 0.54 -13.98
N VAL A 123 -15.77 0.46 -12.98
CA VAL A 123 -15.89 -0.39 -11.80
C VAL A 123 -16.20 0.44 -10.56
N ARG A 124 -17.12 -0.06 -9.73
CA ARG A 124 -17.50 0.60 -8.48
C ARG A 124 -17.69 -0.42 -7.37
N VAL A 125 -17.29 -0.04 -6.16
CA VAL A 125 -17.68 -0.79 -4.96
C VAL A 125 -19.15 -0.47 -4.65
N PRO A 126 -20.04 -1.47 -4.55
CA PRO A 126 -21.42 -1.22 -4.14
C PRO A 126 -21.45 -0.46 -2.82
N MET A 127 -22.20 0.64 -2.78
CA MET A 127 -22.45 1.36 -1.54
C MET A 127 -23.08 0.39 -0.55
N ALA A 128 -22.54 0.30 0.67
CA ALA A 128 -23.12 -0.55 1.68
C ALA A 128 -24.55 -0.06 1.95
N LEU A 129 -25.54 -0.96 1.87
CA LEU A 129 -26.90 -0.64 2.29
C LEU A 129 -26.90 -0.27 3.78
N PRO A 130 -27.84 0.60 4.23
CA PRO A 130 -28.03 0.86 5.65
C PRO A 130 -28.19 -0.46 6.42
N GLY A 131 -27.47 -0.62 7.52
CA GLY A 131 -27.37 -1.85 8.32
C GLY A 131 -26.29 -2.85 7.87
N GLN A 132 -25.69 -2.67 6.69
CA GLN A 132 -24.63 -3.53 6.14
C GLN A 132 -23.27 -2.84 6.13
N ASN A 133 -23.19 -1.59 6.56
CA ASN A 133 -21.94 -0.87 6.64
C ASN A 133 -21.16 -1.34 7.88
N PRO A 134 -19.93 -1.87 7.75
CA PRO A 134 -19.09 -2.14 8.91
C PRO A 134 -18.84 -0.89 9.76
N ARG A 135 -19.07 0.32 9.26
CA ARG A 135 -19.02 1.56 10.06
C ARG A 135 -20.16 1.74 11.05
N GLU A 136 -21.30 1.11 10.80
CA GLU A 136 -22.49 1.21 11.65
C GLU A 136 -22.45 0.23 12.83
N THR A 137 -21.42 -0.62 12.92
CA THR A 137 -21.21 -1.41 14.13
C THR A 137 -20.82 -0.45 15.27
N PRO A 138 -21.48 -0.54 16.45
CA PRO A 138 -21.35 0.43 17.52
C PRO A 138 -19.89 0.69 17.91
N ALA A 139 -19.61 1.94 18.30
CA ALA A 139 -18.32 2.46 18.76
C ALA A 139 -17.33 1.37 19.20
N HIS A 140 -16.47 0.94 18.26
CA HIS A 140 -15.47 -0.10 18.53
C HIS A 140 -14.58 0.37 19.68
N ALA A 141 -14.51 -0.39 20.77
CA ALA A 141 -13.62 -0.08 21.90
C ALA A 141 -12.12 -0.13 21.52
N LEU A 142 -11.81 -0.68 20.34
CA LEU A 142 -10.47 -0.75 19.78
C LEU A 142 -10.24 0.38 18.76
N ASP A 143 -9.38 1.33 19.13
CA ASP A 143 -8.85 2.33 18.20
C ASP A 143 -7.94 1.66 17.16
N LEU A 144 -8.46 1.49 15.94
CA LEU A 144 -7.74 0.81 14.85
C LEU A 144 -6.55 1.62 14.34
N ALA A 145 -6.60 2.96 14.39
CA ALA A 145 -5.49 3.81 13.98
C ALA A 145 -4.33 3.65 14.97
N ARG A 146 -4.62 3.71 16.27
CA ARG A 146 -3.64 3.46 17.33
C ARG A 146 -3.11 2.02 17.29
N THR A 147 -3.97 1.05 16.98
CA THR A 147 -3.57 -0.37 16.80
C THR A 147 -2.55 -0.53 15.69
N ARG A 148 -2.74 0.14 14.53
CA ARG A 148 -1.72 0.13 13.46
C ARG A 148 -0.39 0.73 13.95
N ALA A 149 -0.43 1.84 14.67
CA ALA A 149 0.78 2.45 15.21
C ALA A 149 1.53 1.49 16.16
N TRP A 150 0.80 0.76 17.02
CA TRP A 150 1.38 -0.22 17.95
C TRP A 150 1.96 -1.45 17.24
N ILE A 151 1.32 -1.91 16.16
CA ILE A 151 1.87 -2.96 15.29
C ILE A 151 3.22 -2.52 14.72
N HIS A 152 3.30 -1.32 14.16
CA HIS A 152 4.55 -0.79 13.60
C HIS A 152 5.63 -0.55 14.67
N ALA A 153 5.23 -0.12 15.87
CA ALA A 153 6.15 0.14 16.97
C ALA A 153 6.65 -1.14 17.69
N GLY A 154 6.08 -2.30 17.40
CA GLY A 154 6.42 -3.56 18.07
C GLY A 154 6.01 -3.60 19.54
N ARG A 155 4.85 -3.04 19.86
CA ARG A 155 4.34 -2.90 21.23
C ARG A 155 3.17 -3.83 21.52
N LYS A 156 3.02 -4.20 22.78
CA LYS A 156 1.95 -5.11 23.24
C LYS A 156 0.61 -4.37 23.40
N ILE A 157 -0.48 -5.13 23.28
CA ILE A 157 -1.83 -4.64 23.55
C ILE A 157 -2.49 -5.60 24.53
N ALA A 158 -3.07 -5.10 25.61
CA ALA A 158 -3.93 -5.89 26.50
C ALA A 158 -5.39 -5.72 26.07
N LEU A 159 -6.05 -6.83 25.75
CA LEU A 159 -7.43 -6.87 25.30
C LEU A 159 -8.33 -7.44 26.39
N ARG A 160 -9.47 -6.79 26.63
CA ARG A 160 -10.66 -7.43 27.22
C ARG A 160 -11.54 -7.90 26.08
N TYR A 161 -11.66 -9.22 25.92
CA TYR A 161 -12.24 -9.86 24.76
C TYR A 161 -13.31 -10.87 25.16
N THR A 162 -14.46 -10.80 24.50
CA THR A 162 -15.57 -11.74 24.65
C THR A 162 -15.57 -12.72 23.47
N ASP A 163 -15.53 -14.02 23.75
CA ASP A 163 -15.56 -15.04 22.70
C ASP A 163 -16.97 -15.33 22.16
N GLU A 164 -17.11 -16.29 21.25
CA GLU A 164 -18.41 -16.69 20.67
C GLU A 164 -19.38 -17.26 21.68
N GLY A 165 -18.87 -17.87 22.75
CA GLY A 165 -19.66 -18.40 23.84
C GLY A 165 -19.99 -17.37 24.90
N GLY A 166 -19.70 -16.08 24.67
CA GLY A 166 -19.96 -15.01 25.64
C GLY A 166 -18.97 -14.99 26.81
N ARG A 167 -17.84 -15.70 26.73
CA ARG A 167 -16.85 -15.74 27.82
C ARG A 167 -15.86 -14.59 27.70
N ASP A 168 -15.78 -13.81 28.76
CA ASP A 168 -14.83 -12.72 28.88
C ASP A 168 -13.43 -13.23 29.24
N SER A 169 -12.43 -12.62 28.64
CA SER A 169 -11.03 -12.91 28.92
C SER A 169 -10.17 -11.65 28.81
N ARG A 170 -9.13 -11.57 29.64
CA ARG A 170 -8.05 -10.58 29.50
C ARG A 170 -6.86 -11.25 28.84
N ARG A 171 -6.31 -10.63 27.78
CA ARG A 171 -5.25 -11.21 26.97
C ARG A 171 -4.24 -10.16 26.58
N VAL A 172 -2.98 -10.37 26.94
CA VAL A 172 -1.87 -9.62 26.35
C VAL A 172 -1.50 -10.27 25.02
N ILE A 173 -1.44 -9.45 23.97
CA ILE A 173 -1.13 -9.89 22.62
C ILE A 173 0.03 -9.09 22.03
N TRP A 174 0.79 -9.73 21.16
CA TRP A 174 1.75 -9.08 20.27
C TRP A 174 1.06 -8.94 18.90
N PRO A 175 0.58 -7.72 18.56
CA PRO A 175 -0.26 -7.53 17.39
C PRO A 175 0.59 -7.61 16.11
N VAL A 176 0.06 -8.27 15.07
CA VAL A 176 0.78 -8.56 13.81
C VAL A 176 0.21 -7.78 12.63
N THR A 177 -1.10 -7.85 12.45
CA THR A 177 -1.81 -7.17 11.36
C THR A 177 -3.30 -7.08 11.66
N ILE A 178 -3.95 -6.08 11.06
CA ILE A 178 -5.40 -6.00 10.98
C ILE A 178 -5.79 -6.48 9.57
N ALA A 179 -6.69 -7.44 9.48
CA ALA A 179 -7.24 -7.94 8.23
C ALA A 179 -8.69 -7.47 8.09
N TYR A 180 -9.01 -6.87 6.95
CA TYR A 180 -10.35 -6.44 6.61
C TYR A 180 -10.98 -7.48 5.68
N PHE A 181 -12.03 -8.16 6.14
CA PHE A 181 -12.87 -9.06 5.35
C PHE A 181 -14.18 -8.35 4.98
N HIS A 182 -14.97 -8.96 4.10
CA HIS A 182 -16.26 -8.40 3.69
C HIS A 182 -17.20 -8.14 4.86
N THR A 183 -17.24 -9.05 5.85
CA THR A 183 -18.21 -9.03 6.96
C THR A 183 -17.58 -8.84 8.34
N ALA A 184 -16.25 -8.87 8.44
CA ALA A 184 -15.56 -8.81 9.72
C ALA A 184 -14.17 -8.17 9.60
N ARG A 185 -13.69 -7.64 10.72
CA ARG A 185 -12.33 -7.16 10.89
C ARG A 185 -11.63 -8.04 11.92
N LEU A 186 -10.46 -8.56 11.57
CA LEU A 186 -9.68 -9.45 12.43
C LEU A 186 -8.35 -8.80 12.80
N LEU A 187 -8.03 -8.79 14.09
CA LEU A 187 -6.69 -8.51 14.58
C LEU A 187 -5.96 -9.84 14.78
N ALA A 188 -4.90 -10.07 14.03
CA ALA A 188 -4.00 -11.19 14.25
C ALA A 188 -2.95 -10.81 15.30
N GLY A 189 -2.68 -11.71 16.24
CA GLY A 189 -1.65 -11.49 17.26
C GLY A 189 -1.16 -12.78 17.90
N TRP A 190 0.07 -12.77 18.40
CA TRP A 190 0.57 -13.81 19.32
C TRP A 190 -0.05 -13.57 20.70
N CYS A 191 -0.75 -14.56 21.24
CA CYS A 191 -1.41 -14.43 22.55
C CYS A 191 -0.55 -15.05 23.65
N GLU A 192 -0.08 -14.25 24.61
CA GLU A 192 0.77 -14.73 25.70
C GLU A 192 0.05 -15.78 26.58
N LEU A 193 -1.26 -15.63 26.78
CA LEU A 193 -2.04 -16.60 27.55
C LEU A 193 -2.12 -17.98 26.87
N ARG A 194 -2.10 -18.02 25.53
CA ARG A 194 -2.23 -19.28 24.76
C ARG A 194 -0.91 -19.76 24.16
N GLN A 195 0.14 -18.94 24.22
CA GLN A 195 1.44 -19.18 23.58
C GLN A 195 1.29 -19.61 22.11
N ASP A 196 0.37 -18.96 21.39
CA ASP A 196 0.04 -19.28 20.00
C ASP A 196 -0.55 -18.05 19.28
N PHE A 197 -0.50 -18.05 17.94
CA PHE A 197 -1.16 -17.05 17.12
C PHE A 197 -2.68 -17.25 17.12
N ARG A 198 -3.39 -16.15 17.36
CA ARG A 198 -4.86 -16.09 17.36
C ARG A 198 -5.35 -14.90 16.56
N HIS A 199 -6.57 -15.03 16.07
CA HIS A 199 -7.30 -13.99 15.37
C HIS A 199 -8.46 -13.54 16.27
N PHE A 200 -8.53 -12.24 16.51
CA PHE A 200 -9.53 -11.61 17.37
C PHE A 200 -10.45 -10.79 16.47
N ARG A 201 -11.77 -11.00 16.53
CA ARG A 201 -12.67 -10.10 15.83
C ARG A 201 -12.73 -8.76 16.56
N THR A 202 -12.52 -7.67 15.85
CA THR A 202 -12.40 -6.35 16.47
C THR A 202 -13.71 -5.86 17.06
N ASP A 203 -14.85 -6.33 16.53
CA ASP A 203 -16.20 -6.04 17.03
C ASP A 203 -16.51 -6.72 18.37
N ARG A 204 -15.70 -7.71 18.79
CA ARG A 204 -15.81 -8.41 20.08
C ARG A 204 -14.80 -7.94 21.12
N VAL A 205 -14.04 -6.89 20.82
CA VAL A 205 -13.14 -6.25 21.78
C VAL A 205 -13.95 -5.29 22.64
N VAL A 206 -14.02 -5.56 23.93
CA VAL A 206 -14.77 -4.75 24.91
C VAL A 206 -13.93 -3.59 25.44
N ALA A 207 -12.62 -3.77 25.52
CA ALA A 207 -11.66 -2.71 25.84
C ALA A 207 -10.25 -3.11 25.37
N ALA A 208 -9.41 -2.12 25.11
CA ALA A 208 -8.02 -2.32 24.73
C ALA A 208 -7.10 -1.30 25.43
N ASP A 209 -6.12 -1.80 26.15
CA ASP A 209 -5.06 -1.01 26.77
C ASP A 209 -3.78 -1.12 25.93
N PHE A 210 -3.30 0.03 25.48
CA PHE A 210 -2.11 0.14 24.65
C PHE A 210 -0.87 0.26 25.53
N LEU A 211 -0.14 -0.83 25.69
CA LEU A 211 1.01 -0.91 26.58
C LEU A 211 2.25 -0.30 25.91
N ASP A 212 3.06 0.46 26.65
CA ASP A 212 4.33 0.96 26.12
C ASP A 212 5.41 -0.13 26.02
N GLU A 213 5.16 -1.29 26.65
CA GLU A 213 6.02 -2.47 26.61
C GLU A 213 6.17 -3.01 25.18
N ARG A 214 7.42 -3.26 24.77
CA ARG A 214 7.76 -3.93 23.51
C ARG A 214 7.84 -5.45 23.72
N TYR A 215 7.46 -6.22 22.71
CA TYR A 215 7.72 -7.66 22.70
C TYR A 215 9.16 -7.96 22.28
N PRO A 216 9.74 -9.12 22.65
CA PRO A 216 11.19 -9.38 22.55
C PRO A 216 11.73 -9.56 21.13
N GLU A 217 10.88 -9.75 20.11
CA GLU A 217 11.31 -9.93 18.72
C GLU A 217 10.97 -8.72 17.84
N GLN A 218 11.62 -8.60 16.68
CA GLN A 218 11.27 -7.55 15.71
C GLN A 218 9.91 -7.83 15.05
N PRO A 219 9.10 -6.80 14.72
CA PRO A 219 7.79 -6.98 14.09
C PRO A 219 7.82 -7.81 12.80
N ILE A 220 8.89 -7.68 12.01
CA ILE A 220 9.06 -8.44 10.76
C ILE A 220 9.26 -9.94 11.03
N ALA A 221 9.99 -10.29 12.10
CA ALA A 221 10.21 -11.69 12.51
C ALA A 221 8.90 -12.32 13.00
N LEU A 222 8.16 -11.61 13.87
CA LEU A 222 6.84 -12.05 14.35
C LEU A 222 5.87 -12.28 13.18
N ARG A 223 5.80 -11.35 12.22
CA ARG A 223 4.99 -11.48 11.00
C ARG A 223 5.43 -12.67 10.15
N GLY A 224 6.73 -12.92 10.03
CA GLY A 224 7.27 -14.10 9.35
C GLY A 224 6.82 -15.41 10.00
N ARG A 225 6.87 -15.52 11.33
CA ARG A 225 6.35 -16.69 12.07
C ARG A 225 4.86 -16.91 11.83
N TRP A 226 4.07 -15.84 11.91
CA TRP A 226 2.63 -15.88 11.64
C TRP A 226 2.30 -16.36 10.22
N LEU A 227 2.98 -15.82 9.20
CA LEU A 227 2.78 -16.23 7.80
C LEU A 227 3.11 -17.71 7.56
N LYS A 228 4.20 -18.22 8.17
CA LYS A 228 4.55 -19.65 8.11
C LYS A 228 3.47 -20.53 8.73
N GLN A 229 2.95 -20.13 9.90
CA GLN A 229 1.87 -20.87 10.55
C GLN A 229 0.56 -20.85 9.76
N LEU A 230 0.19 -19.72 9.15
CA LEU A 230 -0.98 -19.64 8.29
C LEU A 230 -0.87 -20.55 7.06
N LYS A 231 0.30 -20.56 6.40
CA LYS A 231 0.55 -21.45 5.26
C LYS A 231 0.40 -22.92 5.67
N ARG A 232 0.99 -23.31 6.80
CA ARG A 232 0.88 -24.67 7.33
C ARG A 232 -0.58 -25.08 7.58
N ARG A 233 -1.35 -24.26 8.31
CA ARG A 233 -2.77 -24.53 8.59
C ARG A 233 -3.60 -24.67 7.32
N ARG A 234 -3.37 -23.81 6.33
CA ARG A 234 -4.07 -23.89 5.03
C ARG A 234 -3.71 -25.16 4.26
N GLN A 235 -2.46 -25.61 4.31
CA GLN A 235 -2.03 -26.87 3.68
C GLN A 235 -2.63 -28.09 4.37
N GLU A 236 -2.71 -28.08 5.70
CA GLU A 236 -3.39 -29.13 6.48
C GLU A 236 -4.88 -29.20 6.08
N GLU A 237 -5.59 -28.07 6.07
CA GLU A 237 -7.01 -28.01 5.68
C GLU A 237 -7.27 -28.47 4.24
N LEU A 238 -6.39 -28.12 3.29
CA LEU A 238 -6.49 -28.55 1.89
C LEU A 238 -6.07 -30.01 1.65
N GLY A 239 -5.18 -30.54 2.49
CA GLY A 239 -4.78 -31.95 2.47
C GLY A 239 -5.92 -32.85 2.92
N PHE A 240 -6.60 -32.48 4.02
CA PHE A 240 -7.80 -33.18 4.50
C PHE A 240 -8.98 -33.15 3.51
N ALA A 241 -9.06 -32.13 2.65
CA ALA A 241 -10.11 -32.03 1.64
C ALA A 241 -9.86 -32.91 0.39
N ARG A 242 -8.70 -33.55 0.26
CA ARG A 242 -8.37 -34.46 -0.86
C ARG A 242 -8.54 -35.94 -0.51
N ASP A 243 -8.63 -36.26 0.77
CA ASP A 243 -8.72 -37.64 1.28
C ASP A 243 -10.16 -38.02 1.71
N ASN A 244 -11.16 -37.17 1.40
CA ASN A 244 -12.60 -37.40 1.57
C ASN A 244 -13.32 -37.22 0.23
#